data_AF-A0A914LKD1-F1
#
_entry.id   AF-A0A914LKD1-F1
#
_cell.length_a   1.000
_cell.length_b   1.000
_cell.length_c   1.000
_cell.angle_alpha   90.00
_cell.angle_beta   90.00
_cell.angle_gamma   90.00
#
_symmetry.space_group_name_H-M   'P 1'
#
loop_
_entity.id
_entity.type
_entity.pdbx_description
1 polymer ?
#
loop_
_entity_poly.entity_id
_entity_poly.type
_entity_poly.pdbx_seq_one_letter_code
_entity_poly.pdbx_strand_id
1 'polypeptide(L)'
;MKWHNKWSLTNIGGFTFYWVRYVLAALALLWLTLLALVFLQQDIASCPTAKVQRFTESGDIGQQQNNFIHPKNLEGKVCFHFINELERLKNELIELQEENKQLKKLAGSRDFRPVEPDQFLIHKPPAENLASDYGGADSGLRKVAPLVVAAEQRLKGQLYSKEHEEARRNLQNNIWELFLRINSEEFGKLIGKANTEILKQQFEHILTQSRILSVVDRAPEWHKKVLDKIADRMRESLIKLQNPSDCKNAKILVCELNKGCGFGCQIHHVTYCLIVAAASNRTLVLEKDGSSWRYSENGWNAAFLPIGKCSWAEHITNNLHIEPFNGLSQTTKIVRLPIVDVLTTKPKQLPLAFPSQFSDLLLMHHSSPPAFFVGQFLNFLMRENEEVKKFVLQAKEKIPFHLGNLLVFNFLFNWDLLIIETFLHSYFNYVWYIH
;
A
#
# COMPACT_ATOMS: atom_id res chain seq x y z
N MET A 1 -3.31 -47.02 -91.42
CA MET A 1 -2.39 -46.44 -90.41
C MET A 1 -3.24 -45.93 -89.25
N LYS A 2 -3.38 -46.76 -88.21
CA LYS A 2 -2.72 -46.65 -86.90
C LYS A 2 -3.33 -45.58 -85.99
N TRP A 3 -4.26 -46.05 -85.16
CA TRP A 3 -4.61 -45.54 -83.84
C TRP A 3 -3.37 -45.37 -82.95
N HIS A 4 -3.36 -44.35 -82.07
CA HIS A 4 -2.73 -44.46 -80.76
C HIS A 4 -3.36 -43.51 -79.72
N ASN A 5 -3.88 -44.13 -78.66
CA ASN A 5 -4.14 -43.58 -77.33
C ASN A 5 -2.86 -43.07 -76.67
N LYS A 6 -2.97 -41.97 -75.90
CA LYS A 6 -2.22 -41.80 -74.64
C LYS A 6 -2.89 -40.74 -73.74
N TRP A 7 -3.78 -41.20 -72.86
CA TRP A 7 -4.04 -40.50 -71.60
C TRP A 7 -2.95 -40.94 -70.61
N SER A 8 -2.10 -40.02 -70.13
CA SER A 8 -1.13 -40.32 -69.08
C SER A 8 -1.69 -40.00 -67.69
N LEU A 9 -1.72 -41.02 -66.85
CA LEU A 9 -2.04 -41.01 -65.43
C LEU A 9 -0.89 -40.41 -64.62
N THR A 10 -0.66 -39.10 -64.70
CA THR A 10 0.36 -38.43 -63.89
C THR A 10 -0.09 -37.02 -63.50
N ASN A 11 -1.19 -36.89 -62.75
CA ASN A 11 -1.48 -35.64 -62.04
C ASN A 11 -2.45 -35.78 -60.83
N ILE A 12 -2.35 -36.88 -60.09
CA ILE A 12 -3.18 -37.13 -58.88
C ILE A 12 -2.37 -36.97 -57.57
N GLY A 13 -1.06 -36.69 -57.65
CA GLY A 13 -0.18 -36.60 -56.47
C GLY A 13 -0.18 -35.27 -55.71
N GLY A 14 -0.53 -34.15 -56.36
CA GLY A 14 -0.45 -32.81 -55.74
C GLY A 14 -1.69 -32.40 -54.95
N PHE A 15 -2.87 -32.86 -55.36
CA PHE A 15 -4.15 -32.42 -54.77
C PHE A 15 -4.49 -33.15 -53.46
N THR A 16 -4.03 -34.39 -53.31
CA THR A 16 -4.29 -35.23 -52.13
C THR A 16 -3.44 -34.84 -50.92
N PHE A 17 -2.23 -34.33 -51.11
CA PHE A 17 -1.33 -33.95 -50.00
C PHE A 17 -1.76 -32.67 -49.26
N TYR A 18 -2.33 -31.69 -49.96
CA TYR A 18 -2.77 -30.44 -49.31
C TYR A 18 -4.02 -30.65 -48.45
N TRP A 19 -5.00 -31.42 -48.94
CA TRP A 19 -6.21 -31.72 -48.19
C TRP A 19 -5.93 -32.50 -46.89
N VAL A 20 -4.98 -33.43 -46.92
CA VAL A 20 -4.59 -34.18 -45.71
C VAL A 20 -3.98 -33.27 -44.64
N ARG A 21 -3.17 -32.26 -45.02
CA ARG A 21 -2.59 -31.30 -44.06
C ARG A 21 -3.65 -30.40 -43.43
N TYR A 22 -4.63 -29.94 -44.21
CA TYR A 22 -5.74 -29.14 -43.67
C TYR A 22 -6.66 -29.95 -42.76
N VAL A 23 -6.95 -31.19 -43.11
CA VAL A 23 -7.76 -32.09 -42.27
C VAL A 23 -7.03 -32.43 -40.97
N LEU A 24 -5.72 -32.71 -41.01
CA LEU A 24 -4.93 -32.95 -39.80
C LEU A 24 -4.82 -31.71 -38.91
N ALA A 25 -4.66 -30.52 -39.49
CA ALA A 25 -4.64 -29.26 -38.74
C ALA A 25 -6.00 -28.95 -38.09
N ALA A 26 -7.10 -29.20 -38.80
CA ALA A 26 -8.45 -29.04 -38.28
C ALA A 26 -8.73 -30.03 -37.13
N LEU A 27 -8.32 -31.29 -37.27
CA LEU A 27 -8.43 -32.30 -36.21
C LEU A 27 -7.57 -31.95 -34.98
N ALA A 28 -6.37 -31.41 -35.19
CA ALA A 28 -5.51 -30.96 -34.09
C ALA A 28 -6.11 -29.77 -33.33
N LEU A 29 -6.70 -28.80 -34.04
CA LEU A 29 -7.42 -27.69 -33.42
C LEU A 29 -8.66 -28.17 -32.65
N LEU A 30 -9.43 -29.10 -33.23
CA LEU A 30 -10.59 -29.71 -32.56
C LEU A 30 -10.17 -30.44 -31.28
N TRP A 31 -9.07 -31.20 -31.35
CA TRP A 31 -8.54 -31.91 -30.20
C TRP A 31 -8.03 -30.96 -29.10
N LEU A 32 -7.34 -29.87 -29.46
CA LEU A 32 -6.91 -28.83 -28.51
C LEU A 32 -8.10 -28.10 -27.88
N THR A 33 -9.16 -27.81 -28.64
CA THR A 33 -10.38 -27.21 -28.09
C THR A 33 -11.13 -28.16 -27.15
N LEU A 34 -11.17 -29.47 -27.47
CA LEU A 34 -11.72 -30.48 -26.58
C LEU A 34 -10.89 -30.62 -25.30
N LEU A 35 -9.56 -30.58 -25.41
CA LEU A 35 -8.67 -30.61 -24.25
C LEU A 35 -8.85 -29.38 -23.37
N ALA A 36 -8.95 -28.20 -23.98
CA ALA A 36 -9.26 -26.96 -23.25
C ALA A 36 -10.64 -27.03 -22.55
N LEU A 37 -11.66 -27.59 -23.20
CA LEU A 37 -12.98 -27.78 -22.59
C LEU A 37 -12.97 -28.81 -21.45
N VAL A 38 -12.19 -29.89 -21.56
CA VAL A 38 -12.04 -30.89 -20.49
C VAL A 38 -11.28 -30.30 -19.29
N PHE A 39 -10.23 -29.52 -19.52
CA PHE A 39 -9.50 -28.84 -18.43
C PHE A 39 -10.32 -27.71 -17.81
N LEU A 40 -11.07 -26.92 -18.60
CA LEU A 40 -11.94 -25.86 -18.08
C LEU A 40 -13.19 -26.41 -17.37
N GLN A 41 -13.67 -27.61 -17.70
CA GLN A 41 -14.74 -28.28 -16.94
C GLN A 41 -14.27 -28.96 -15.65
N GLN A 42 -12.96 -29.24 -15.50
CA GLN A 42 -12.44 -29.94 -14.31
C GLN A 42 -12.32 -29.05 -13.05
N ASP A 43 -12.22 -27.73 -13.21
CA ASP A 43 -11.93 -26.83 -12.08
C ASP A 43 -13.18 -26.32 -11.33
N ILE A 44 -14.39 -26.52 -11.87
CA ILE A 44 -15.64 -26.06 -11.20
C ILE A 44 -16.46 -27.24 -10.66
N ALA A 45 -16.30 -28.46 -11.18
CA ALA A 45 -17.15 -29.60 -10.84
C ALA A 45 -16.61 -30.50 -9.70
N SER A 46 -15.43 -30.22 -9.14
CA SER A 46 -14.72 -31.11 -8.21
C SER A 46 -14.83 -30.72 -6.72
N CYS A 47 -15.73 -29.80 -6.36
CA CYS A 47 -16.15 -29.63 -4.97
C CYS A 47 -17.32 -30.57 -4.65
N PRO A 48 -17.15 -31.58 -3.77
CA PRO A 48 -18.28 -32.39 -3.34
C PRO A 48 -19.26 -31.51 -2.55
N THR A 49 -20.49 -31.39 -3.02
CA THR A 49 -21.61 -30.80 -2.27
C THR A 49 -21.95 -31.70 -1.08
N ALA A 50 -21.21 -31.56 0.02
CA ALA A 50 -21.60 -32.11 1.30
C ALA A 50 -22.59 -31.15 1.96
N LYS A 51 -23.80 -31.66 2.27
CA LYS A 51 -24.81 -30.96 3.07
C LYS A 51 -24.16 -30.39 4.33
N VAL A 52 -24.25 -29.07 4.50
CA VAL A 52 -23.87 -28.36 5.73
C VAL A 52 -24.73 -28.90 6.87
N GLN A 53 -24.15 -29.79 7.69
CA GLN A 53 -24.71 -30.10 9.01
C GLN A 53 -24.33 -28.96 9.95
N ARG A 54 -25.35 -28.26 10.43
CA ARG A 54 -25.29 -27.23 11.46
C ARG A 54 -24.78 -27.89 12.75
N PHE A 55 -23.50 -27.72 13.10
CA PHE A 55 -22.99 -28.14 14.40
C PHE A 55 -23.24 -27.01 15.40
N THR A 56 -24.16 -27.26 16.31
CA THR A 56 -24.39 -26.50 17.54
C THR A 56 -23.30 -26.79 18.56
N GLU A 57 -22.99 -25.76 19.36
CA GLU A 57 -22.03 -25.76 20.48
C GLU A 57 -22.26 -26.90 21.50
N SER A 58 -21.19 -27.60 21.88
CA SER A 58 -20.90 -28.06 23.26
C SER A 58 -19.71 -29.02 23.34
N GLY A 59 -18.77 -28.77 24.26
CA GLY A 59 -18.17 -29.81 25.13
C GLY A 59 -17.05 -30.73 24.63
N ASP A 60 -15.81 -30.36 24.96
CA ASP A 60 -14.79 -31.12 25.71
C ASP A 60 -14.11 -32.45 25.23
N ILE A 61 -12.78 -32.44 25.39
CA ILE A 61 -11.75 -33.50 25.61
C ILE A 61 -11.48 -34.59 24.55
N GLY A 62 -10.19 -34.73 24.16
CA GLY A 62 -9.58 -36.07 24.03
C GLY A 62 -8.66 -36.36 22.85
N GLN A 63 -7.35 -36.40 23.15
CA GLN A 63 -6.22 -37.13 22.56
C GLN A 63 -6.32 -37.96 21.24
N GLN A 64 -5.18 -37.91 20.52
CA GLN A 64 -4.56 -38.92 19.65
C GLN A 64 -5.09 -39.10 18.20
N GLN A 65 -4.27 -38.79 17.19
CA GLN A 65 -3.35 -39.75 16.54
C GLN A 65 -2.70 -39.17 15.27
N ASN A 66 -1.41 -39.45 15.11
CA ASN A 66 -0.67 -39.33 13.86
C ASN A 66 -1.34 -40.17 12.77
N ASN A 67 -1.77 -39.54 11.67
CA ASN A 67 -2.07 -40.24 10.43
C ASN A 67 -1.53 -39.44 9.25
N PHE A 68 -0.72 -40.12 8.43
CA PHE A 68 -0.24 -39.66 7.14
C PHE A 68 -1.39 -39.10 6.30
N ILE A 69 -1.32 -37.82 5.96
CA ILE A 69 -2.37 -37.15 5.18
C ILE A 69 -2.10 -37.42 3.69
N HIS A 70 -2.97 -38.23 3.07
CA HIS A 70 -3.01 -38.36 1.60
C HIS A 70 -3.31 -37.01 0.93
N PRO A 71 -2.69 -36.69 -0.23
CA PRO A 71 -2.75 -35.37 -0.85
C PRO A 71 -4.16 -34.88 -1.21
N LYS A 72 -5.12 -35.77 -1.44
CA LYS A 72 -6.53 -35.40 -1.73
C LYS A 72 -7.27 -34.72 -0.56
N ASN A 73 -6.82 -34.90 0.69
CA ASN A 73 -7.46 -34.27 1.86
C ASN A 73 -6.94 -32.86 2.17
N LEU A 74 -5.81 -32.43 1.60
CA LEU A 74 -5.33 -31.05 1.71
C LEU A 74 -6.11 -30.12 0.77
N GLU A 75 -6.39 -30.55 -0.46
CA GLU A 75 -7.14 -29.76 -1.45
C GLU A 75 -8.56 -29.43 -0.96
N GLY A 76 -9.25 -30.40 -0.33
CA GLY A 76 -10.58 -30.17 0.26
C GLY A 76 -10.58 -29.12 1.39
N LYS A 77 -9.57 -29.14 2.28
CA LYS A 77 -9.48 -28.16 3.39
C LYS A 77 -9.17 -26.74 2.91
N VAL A 78 -8.33 -26.60 1.90
CA VAL A 78 -7.99 -25.29 1.30
C VAL A 78 -9.22 -24.71 0.60
N CYS A 79 -10.00 -25.54 -0.10
CA CYS A 79 -11.23 -25.10 -0.76
C CYS A 79 -12.33 -24.69 0.24
N PHE A 80 -12.54 -25.46 1.31
CA PHE A 80 -13.49 -25.09 2.37
C PHE A 80 -13.09 -23.82 3.13
N HIS A 81 -11.79 -23.61 3.39
CA HIS A 81 -11.32 -22.36 4.01
C HIS A 81 -11.58 -21.14 3.12
N PHE A 82 -11.32 -21.27 1.81
CA PHE A 82 -11.55 -20.20 0.84
C PHE A 82 -13.04 -19.88 0.66
N ILE A 83 -13.92 -20.91 0.62
CA ILE A 83 -15.37 -20.72 0.54
C ILE A 83 -15.88 -20.02 1.81
N ASN A 84 -15.43 -20.45 2.99
CA ASN A 84 -15.82 -19.82 4.26
C ASN A 84 -15.33 -18.37 4.36
N GLU A 85 -14.14 -18.06 3.86
CA GLU A 85 -13.63 -16.68 3.79
C GLU A 85 -14.41 -15.82 2.78
N LEU A 86 -14.76 -16.36 1.61
CA LEU A 86 -15.61 -15.66 0.65
C LEU A 86 -17.00 -15.38 1.21
N GLU A 87 -17.56 -16.34 1.96
CA GLU A 87 -18.87 -16.18 2.60
C GLU A 87 -18.82 -15.17 3.74
N ARG A 88 -17.72 -15.14 4.53
CA ARG A 88 -17.46 -14.10 5.52
C ARG A 88 -17.35 -12.71 4.89
N LEU A 89 -16.52 -12.56 3.86
CA LEU A 89 -16.33 -11.28 3.15
C LEU A 89 -17.62 -10.79 2.48
N LYS A 90 -18.43 -11.72 1.95
CA LYS A 90 -19.75 -11.39 1.40
C LYS A 90 -20.69 -10.87 2.48
N ASN A 91 -20.70 -11.49 3.66
CA ASN A 91 -21.55 -11.06 4.78
C ASN A 91 -21.11 -9.69 5.33
N GLU A 92 -19.80 -9.45 5.46
CA GLU A 92 -19.26 -8.13 5.84
C GLU A 92 -19.62 -7.05 4.81
N LEU A 93 -19.59 -7.38 3.51
CA LEU A 93 -19.98 -6.43 2.45
C LEU A 93 -21.48 -6.08 2.53
N ILE A 94 -22.33 -7.05 2.85
CA ILE A 94 -23.77 -6.85 3.03
C ILE A 94 -24.04 -5.97 4.25
N GLU A 95 -23.32 -6.19 5.36
CA GLU A 95 -23.42 -5.38 6.57
C GLU A 95 -23.00 -3.93 6.30
N LEU A 96 -21.88 -3.72 5.61
CA LEU A 96 -21.41 -2.38 5.21
C LEU A 96 -22.35 -1.69 4.21
N GLN A 97 -23.05 -2.44 3.36
CA GLN A 97 -24.07 -1.89 2.46
C GLN A 97 -25.32 -1.45 3.24
N GLU A 98 -25.74 -2.22 4.24
CA GLU A 98 -26.88 -1.85 5.07
C GLU A 98 -26.54 -0.66 5.98
N GLU A 99 -25.33 -0.60 6.57
CA GLU A 99 -24.85 0.58 7.30
C GLU A 99 -24.85 1.83 6.41
N ASN A 100 -24.34 1.73 5.17
CA ASN A 100 -24.39 2.85 4.22
C ASN A 100 -25.83 3.26 3.87
N LYS A 101 -26.76 2.31 3.81
CA LYS A 101 -28.19 2.59 3.58
C LYS A 101 -28.83 3.29 4.79
N GLN A 102 -28.47 2.89 6.01
CA GLN A 102 -28.89 3.56 7.24
C GLN A 102 -28.30 4.97 7.35
N LEU A 103 -27.01 5.14 7.03
CA LEU A 103 -26.36 6.45 6.96
C LEU A 103 -27.02 7.36 5.90
N LYS A 104 -27.39 6.81 4.74
CA LYS A 104 -28.14 7.57 3.71
C LYS A 104 -29.55 7.94 4.17
N LYS A 105 -30.24 7.10 4.95
CA LYS A 105 -31.53 7.45 5.57
C LYS A 105 -31.38 8.53 6.64
N LEU A 106 -30.31 8.49 7.44
CA LEU A 106 -29.96 9.52 8.42
C LEU A 106 -29.53 10.84 7.75
N ALA A 107 -28.93 10.76 6.56
CA ALA A 107 -28.62 11.93 5.75
C ALA A 107 -29.88 12.50 5.05
N GLY A 108 -30.82 11.64 4.65
CA GLY A 108 -32.09 12.03 4.02
C GLY A 108 -33.15 12.58 4.98
N SER A 109 -33.03 12.36 6.30
CA SER A 109 -33.90 12.96 7.32
C SER A 109 -33.42 14.34 7.80
N ARG A 110 -32.27 14.82 7.31
CA ARG A 110 -31.88 16.23 7.43
C ARG A 110 -32.32 16.96 6.17
N ASP A 111 -33.36 17.77 6.32
CA ASP A 111 -33.86 18.71 5.33
C ASP A 111 -32.72 19.64 4.90
N PHE A 112 -32.00 19.31 3.82
CA PHE A 112 -31.09 20.22 3.15
C PHE A 112 -31.94 21.24 2.40
N ARG A 113 -32.43 22.25 3.12
CA ARG A 113 -32.81 23.49 2.46
C ARG A 113 -31.56 24.07 1.81
N PRO A 114 -31.66 24.64 0.58
CA PRO A 114 -30.58 25.44 0.04
C PRO A 114 -30.32 26.58 1.04
N VAL A 115 -29.16 26.54 1.68
CA VAL A 115 -28.74 27.58 2.62
C VAL A 115 -28.36 28.79 1.78
N GLU A 116 -29.08 29.90 1.93
CA GLU A 116 -28.68 31.15 1.30
C GLU A 116 -27.27 31.57 1.78
N PRO A 117 -26.45 32.19 0.90
CA PRO A 117 -24.99 32.34 1.08
C PRO A 117 -24.55 33.12 2.33
N ASP A 118 -25.47 33.76 3.02
CA ASP A 118 -25.26 34.77 4.06
C ASP A 118 -25.29 34.23 5.50
N GLN A 119 -25.55 32.93 5.71
CA GLN A 119 -25.56 32.32 7.06
C GLN A 119 -24.23 31.70 7.54
N PHE A 120 -23.14 31.75 6.76
CA PHE A 120 -21.81 31.37 7.28
C PHE A 120 -21.13 32.45 8.13
N LEU A 121 -21.76 33.62 8.25
CA LEU A 121 -21.38 34.60 9.25
C LEU A 121 -22.15 34.30 10.53
N ILE A 122 -21.43 33.86 11.56
CA ILE A 122 -21.86 33.66 12.96
C ILE A 122 -22.37 32.25 13.30
N HIS A 123 -21.45 31.28 13.33
CA HIS A 123 -21.39 30.36 14.47
C HIS A 123 -20.00 30.41 15.10
N LYS A 124 -19.86 31.45 15.92
CA LYS A 124 -18.83 31.61 16.95
C LYS A 124 -19.06 30.48 17.97
N PRO A 125 -18.13 29.54 18.22
CA PRO A 125 -18.16 28.86 19.51
C PRO A 125 -17.93 29.94 20.60
N PRO A 126 -18.60 29.88 21.76
CA PRO A 126 -18.42 30.87 22.80
C PRO A 126 -16.97 30.80 23.27
N ALA A 127 -16.20 31.84 22.97
CA ALA A 127 -14.80 31.98 23.37
C ALA A 127 -14.62 32.31 24.87
N GLU A 128 -15.62 32.05 25.71
CA GLU A 128 -15.62 32.46 27.12
C GLU A 128 -15.44 31.32 28.13
N ASN A 129 -15.33 30.05 27.70
CA ASN A 129 -15.07 28.92 28.63
C ASN A 129 -13.76 28.16 28.38
N LEU A 130 -12.82 28.69 27.58
CA LEU A 130 -11.49 28.10 27.37
C LEU A 130 -10.36 28.80 28.15
N ALA A 131 -10.70 29.77 29.00
CA ALA A 131 -9.75 30.52 29.81
C ALA A 131 -9.74 30.14 31.31
N SER A 132 -10.53 29.16 31.74
CA SER A 132 -10.66 28.84 33.18
C SER A 132 -10.12 27.48 33.63
N ASP A 133 -9.52 26.65 32.77
CA ASP A 133 -9.14 25.29 33.19
C ASP A 133 -7.73 24.81 32.78
N TYR A 134 -6.87 25.71 32.32
CA TYR A 134 -5.43 25.42 32.20
C TYR A 134 -4.62 26.56 32.82
N GLY A 135 -4.36 26.41 34.12
CA GLY A 135 -3.27 27.10 34.77
C GLY A 135 -1.94 26.68 34.15
N GLY A 136 -1.21 27.67 33.62
CA GLY A 136 0.25 27.66 33.52
C GLY A 136 0.88 26.72 32.49
N ALA A 137 1.08 27.21 31.26
CA ALA A 137 2.29 27.00 30.46
C ALA A 137 2.24 27.88 29.19
N ASP A 138 2.49 29.18 29.39
CA ASP A 138 2.70 30.19 28.36
C ASP A 138 4.01 29.92 27.61
N SER A 139 3.96 29.75 26.27
CA SER A 139 5.06 30.02 25.31
C SER A 139 4.82 29.50 23.88
N GLY A 140 3.88 28.58 23.64
CA GLY A 140 3.62 28.02 22.29
C GLY A 140 2.60 28.80 21.44
N LEU A 141 1.53 29.29 22.08
CA LEU A 141 0.36 29.88 21.39
C LEU A 141 0.60 31.31 20.86
N ARG A 142 1.54 32.06 21.46
CA ARG A 142 1.93 33.40 20.95
C ARG A 142 2.63 33.38 19.59
N LYS A 143 3.13 32.22 19.13
CA LYS A 143 3.74 32.08 17.79
C LYS A 143 2.74 31.64 16.70
N VAL A 144 1.57 31.15 17.09
CA VAL A 144 0.51 30.72 16.15
C VAL A 144 -0.48 31.85 15.87
N ALA A 145 -0.69 32.75 16.84
CA ALA A 145 -1.52 33.94 16.66
C ALA A 145 -1.11 34.82 15.46
N PRO A 146 0.17 35.06 15.14
CA PRO A 146 0.55 35.81 13.94
C PRO A 146 0.26 35.06 12.62
N LEU A 147 0.21 33.72 12.64
CA LEU A 147 -0.14 32.89 11.47
C LEU A 147 -1.64 32.86 11.23
N VAL A 148 -2.44 32.87 12.30
CA VAL A 148 -3.90 33.00 12.24
C VAL A 148 -4.30 34.42 11.84
N VAL A 149 -3.63 35.45 12.39
CA VAL A 149 -3.82 36.85 12.00
C VAL A 149 -3.34 37.09 10.55
N ALA A 150 -2.31 36.38 10.07
CA ALA A 150 -1.93 36.41 8.64
C ALA A 150 -2.95 35.70 7.73
N ALA A 151 -3.64 34.67 8.23
CA ALA A 151 -4.77 34.05 7.53
C ALA A 151 -6.02 34.95 7.55
N GLU A 152 -6.26 35.68 8.64
CA GLU A 152 -7.32 36.70 8.76
C GLU A 152 -7.01 37.97 7.95
N GLN A 153 -5.73 38.29 7.69
CA GLN A 153 -5.37 39.36 6.77
C GLN A 153 -5.57 38.97 5.29
N ARG A 154 -5.53 37.67 4.94
CA ARG A 154 -5.99 37.17 3.62
C ARG A 154 -7.50 37.21 3.44
N LEU A 155 -8.27 37.32 4.52
CA LEU A 155 -9.71 37.56 4.47
C LEU A 155 -10.09 38.99 4.03
N LYS A 156 -9.11 39.86 3.72
CA LYS A 156 -9.35 41.17 3.07
C LYS A 156 -9.33 41.10 1.53
N GLY A 157 -10.02 40.10 0.97
CA GLY A 157 -10.39 40.02 -0.44
C GLY A 157 -9.70 38.89 -1.20
N GLN A 158 -10.49 37.88 -1.58
CA GLN A 158 -10.18 36.69 -2.37
C GLN A 158 -9.48 35.53 -1.62
N LEU A 159 -10.28 34.52 -1.25
CA LEU A 159 -9.84 33.25 -0.67
C LEU A 159 -8.97 32.42 -1.63
N TYR A 160 -9.31 32.43 -2.92
CA TYR A 160 -8.60 31.76 -4.00
C TYR A 160 -8.13 32.77 -5.04
N SER A 161 -6.98 32.52 -5.67
CA SER A 161 -6.53 33.36 -6.78
C SER A 161 -7.45 33.23 -7.99
N LYS A 162 -7.34 34.18 -8.91
CA LYS A 162 -8.03 34.10 -10.20
C LYS A 162 -7.60 32.84 -10.96
N GLU A 163 -6.31 32.54 -10.94
CA GLU A 163 -5.70 31.38 -11.60
C GLU A 163 -6.25 30.06 -11.04
N HIS A 164 -6.47 30.00 -9.73
CA HIS A 164 -7.08 28.85 -9.07
C HIS A 164 -8.50 28.61 -9.57
N GLU A 165 -9.30 29.67 -9.55
CA GLU A 165 -10.69 29.59 -9.97
C GLU A 165 -10.84 29.31 -11.47
N GLU A 166 -9.93 29.80 -12.31
CA GLU A 166 -9.86 29.44 -13.73
C GLU A 166 -9.48 27.97 -13.94
N ALA A 167 -8.45 27.47 -13.26
CA ALA A 167 -8.04 26.07 -13.34
C ALA A 167 -9.15 25.12 -12.86
N ARG A 168 -9.83 25.47 -11.76
CA ARG A 168 -10.95 24.69 -11.20
C ARG A 168 -12.12 24.62 -12.19
N ARG A 169 -12.52 25.76 -12.78
CA ARG A 169 -13.61 25.81 -13.77
C ARG A 169 -13.25 25.06 -15.06
N ASN A 170 -12.02 25.20 -15.56
CA ASN A 170 -11.56 24.48 -16.75
C ASN A 170 -11.60 22.96 -16.54
N LEU A 171 -11.13 22.48 -15.39
CA LEU A 171 -11.24 21.06 -15.03
C LEU A 171 -12.70 20.60 -14.98
N GLN A 172 -13.57 21.36 -14.30
CA GLN A 172 -14.99 21.03 -14.19
C GLN A 172 -15.68 20.99 -15.56
N ASN A 173 -15.43 21.97 -16.43
CA ASN A 173 -15.98 22.02 -17.77
C ASN A 173 -15.51 20.81 -18.61
N ASN A 174 -14.23 20.46 -18.56
CA ASN A 174 -13.71 19.31 -19.30
C ASN A 174 -14.27 17.97 -18.82
N ILE A 175 -14.53 17.81 -17.52
CA ILE A 175 -15.24 16.63 -16.98
C ILE A 175 -16.66 16.58 -17.54
N TRP A 176 -17.35 17.73 -17.60
CA TRP A 176 -18.69 17.81 -18.15
C TRP A 176 -18.74 17.50 -19.66
N GLU A 177 -17.82 18.04 -20.44
CA GLU A 177 -17.69 17.76 -21.87
C GLU A 177 -17.42 16.27 -22.15
N LEU A 178 -16.57 15.62 -21.34
CA LEU A 178 -16.35 14.18 -21.44
C LEU A 178 -17.65 13.41 -21.14
N PHE A 179 -18.37 13.79 -20.08
CA PHE A 179 -19.64 13.17 -19.73
C PHE A 179 -20.67 13.33 -20.87
N LEU A 180 -20.83 14.53 -21.43
CA LEU A 180 -21.72 14.78 -22.55
C LEU A 180 -21.33 13.96 -23.78
N ARG A 181 -20.04 13.84 -24.08
CA ARG A 181 -19.54 13.04 -25.20
C ARG A 181 -19.87 11.57 -25.02
N ILE A 182 -19.57 10.99 -23.85
CA ILE A 182 -19.85 9.57 -23.56
C ILE A 182 -21.36 9.29 -23.68
N ASN A 183 -22.21 10.23 -23.26
CA ASN A 183 -23.67 10.09 -23.33
C ASN A 183 -24.28 10.53 -24.66
N SER A 184 -23.49 11.02 -25.61
CA SER A 184 -24.01 11.40 -26.92
C SER A 184 -24.45 10.16 -27.71
N GLU A 185 -25.55 10.27 -28.46
CA GLU A 185 -26.01 9.18 -29.31
C GLU A 185 -24.98 8.77 -30.37
N GLU A 186 -24.10 9.70 -30.78
CA GLU A 186 -23.02 9.46 -31.73
C GLU A 186 -21.94 8.56 -31.15
N PHE A 187 -21.65 8.69 -29.85
CA PHE A 187 -20.68 7.85 -29.16
C PHE A 187 -21.16 6.39 -29.08
N GLY A 188 -22.44 6.17 -28.77
CA GLY A 188 -23.06 4.84 -28.77
C GLY A 188 -23.16 4.18 -30.16
N LYS A 189 -23.15 4.97 -31.24
CA LYS A 189 -23.22 4.49 -32.63
C LYS A 189 -21.86 4.06 -33.21
N LEU A 190 -20.75 4.38 -32.55
CA LEU A 190 -19.42 4.21 -33.13
C LEU A 190 -18.56 3.23 -32.29
N ILE A 191 -18.53 1.95 -32.70
CA ILE A 191 -17.60 0.95 -32.18
C ILE A 191 -16.32 0.96 -33.05
N GLY A 192 -15.15 1.32 -32.50
CA GLY A 192 -13.87 1.27 -33.21
C GLY A 192 -12.67 1.90 -32.49
N LYS A 193 -11.44 1.54 -32.92
CA LYS A 193 -10.15 1.99 -32.33
C LYS A 193 -9.97 3.52 -32.27
N ALA A 194 -10.49 4.26 -33.26
CA ALA A 194 -10.37 5.72 -33.31
C ALA A 194 -11.06 6.42 -32.12
N ASN A 195 -12.15 5.84 -31.59
CA ASN A 195 -12.86 6.42 -30.45
C ASN A 195 -12.17 6.16 -29.12
N THR A 196 -11.50 5.01 -28.99
CA THR A 196 -10.66 4.72 -27.82
C THR A 196 -9.51 5.71 -27.71
N GLU A 197 -8.91 6.10 -28.84
CA GLU A 197 -7.84 7.10 -28.89
C GLU A 197 -8.34 8.51 -28.51
N ILE A 198 -9.49 8.93 -29.05
CA ILE A 198 -10.11 10.21 -28.71
C ILE A 198 -10.47 10.29 -27.23
N LEU A 199 -11.02 9.21 -26.66
CA LEU A 199 -11.29 9.13 -25.23
C LEU A 199 -10.01 9.17 -24.41
N LYS A 200 -8.97 8.41 -24.81
CA LYS A 200 -7.66 8.43 -24.15
C LYS A 200 -7.13 9.86 -24.08
N GLN A 201 -7.13 10.58 -25.20
CA GLN A 201 -6.69 11.98 -25.27
C GLN A 201 -7.52 12.91 -24.37
N GLN A 202 -8.84 12.74 -24.32
CA GLN A 202 -9.67 13.54 -23.41
C GLN A 202 -9.42 13.24 -21.93
N PHE A 203 -9.22 11.97 -21.58
CA PHE A 203 -8.82 11.57 -20.23
C PHE A 203 -7.45 12.15 -19.86
N GLU A 204 -6.46 12.06 -20.74
CA GLU A 204 -5.14 12.67 -20.56
C GLU A 204 -5.22 14.18 -20.38
N HIS A 205 -6.11 14.85 -21.13
CA HIS A 205 -6.37 16.27 -20.97
C HIS A 205 -6.93 16.58 -19.57
N ILE A 206 -7.91 15.82 -19.09
CA ILE A 206 -8.47 15.98 -17.72
C ILE A 206 -7.39 15.72 -16.66
N LEU A 207 -6.57 14.69 -16.82
CA LEU A 207 -5.45 14.40 -15.91
C LEU A 207 -4.45 15.56 -15.88
N THR A 208 -4.16 16.16 -17.04
CA THR A 208 -3.30 17.34 -17.16
C THR A 208 -3.92 18.54 -16.43
N GLN A 209 -5.22 18.80 -16.60
CA GLN A 209 -5.91 19.89 -15.91
C GLN A 209 -5.97 19.69 -14.40
N SER A 210 -6.18 18.45 -13.95
CA SER A 210 -6.09 18.07 -12.53
C SER A 210 -4.68 18.34 -11.98
N ARG A 211 -3.63 18.00 -12.76
CA ARG A 211 -2.25 18.31 -12.40
C ARG A 211 -1.99 19.82 -12.35
N ILE A 212 -2.50 20.60 -13.30
CA ILE A 212 -2.40 22.06 -13.28
C ILE A 212 -3.04 22.61 -12.00
N LEU A 213 -4.28 22.21 -11.69
CA LEU A 213 -4.96 22.66 -10.47
C LEU A 213 -4.15 22.33 -9.21
N SER A 214 -3.49 21.17 -9.16
CA SER A 214 -2.63 20.76 -8.02
C SER A 214 -1.35 21.59 -7.83
N VAL A 215 -0.94 22.41 -8.81
CA VAL A 215 0.25 23.27 -8.72
C VAL A 215 -0.05 24.76 -8.57
N VAL A 216 -1.28 25.19 -8.83
CA VAL A 216 -1.69 26.59 -8.70
C VAL A 216 -1.51 27.07 -7.26
N ASP A 217 -1.31 28.38 -7.09
CA ASP A 217 -1.09 29.05 -5.79
C ASP A 217 0.10 28.51 -5.00
N ARG A 218 1.07 27.89 -5.69
CA ARG A 218 2.26 27.31 -5.06
C ARG A 218 1.90 26.26 -4.01
N ALA A 219 0.79 25.54 -4.26
CA ALA A 219 0.35 24.44 -3.42
C ALA A 219 1.47 23.40 -3.16
N PRO A 220 2.32 23.00 -4.14
CA PRO A 220 3.38 22.03 -3.92
C PRO A 220 4.40 22.49 -2.87
N GLU A 221 4.82 23.76 -2.89
CA GLU A 221 5.75 24.29 -1.89
C GLU A 221 5.10 24.40 -0.52
N TRP A 222 3.79 24.69 -0.46
CA TRP A 222 3.03 24.68 0.78
C TRP A 222 2.94 23.27 1.39
N HIS A 223 2.53 22.27 0.60
CA HIS A 223 2.50 20.87 1.03
C HIS A 223 3.88 20.41 1.50
N LYS A 224 4.93 20.65 0.69
CA LYS A 224 6.30 20.29 1.03
C LYS A 224 6.73 20.91 2.36
N LYS A 225 6.52 22.21 2.55
CA LYS A 225 6.90 22.92 3.78
C LYS A 225 6.21 22.35 5.02
N VAL A 226 4.95 21.93 4.92
CA VAL A 226 4.24 21.32 6.05
C VAL A 226 4.74 19.91 6.32
N LEU A 227 4.90 19.09 5.28
CA LEU A 227 5.40 17.71 5.40
C LEU A 227 6.84 17.67 5.95
N ASP A 228 7.72 18.56 5.49
CA ASP A 228 9.10 18.67 5.98
C ASP A 228 9.11 18.96 7.50
N LYS A 229 8.24 19.85 7.99
CA LYS A 229 8.12 20.12 9.43
C LYS A 229 7.63 18.93 10.25
N ILE A 230 6.71 18.14 9.70
CA ILE A 230 6.24 16.91 10.37
C ILE A 230 7.38 15.89 10.41
N ALA A 231 8.09 15.70 9.30
CA ALA A 231 9.26 14.84 9.21
C ALA A 231 10.36 15.27 10.20
N ASP A 232 10.63 16.57 10.31
CA ASP A 232 11.58 17.14 11.27
C ASP A 232 11.23 16.76 12.70
N ARG A 233 9.98 17.02 13.11
CA ARG A 233 9.50 16.72 14.47
C ARG A 233 9.55 15.22 14.78
N MET A 234 9.20 14.37 13.81
CA MET A 234 9.29 12.91 13.98
C MET A 234 10.74 12.46 14.14
N ARG A 235 11.64 12.95 13.28
CA ARG A 235 13.07 12.64 13.35
C ARG A 235 13.67 13.07 14.68
N GLU A 236 13.41 14.29 15.14
CA GLU A 236 13.88 14.79 16.44
C GLU A 236 13.37 13.91 17.60
N SER A 237 12.11 13.50 17.54
CA SER A 237 11.51 12.61 18.55
C SER A 237 12.20 11.24 18.57
N LEU A 238 12.48 10.66 17.40
CA LEU A 238 13.20 9.39 17.28
C LEU A 238 14.66 9.51 17.72
N ILE A 239 15.36 10.59 17.36
CA ILE A 239 16.73 10.85 17.83
C ILE A 239 16.75 10.91 19.35
N LYS A 240 15.82 11.64 19.97
CA LYS A 240 15.73 11.71 21.43
C LYS A 240 15.43 10.35 22.07
N LEU A 241 14.50 9.59 21.51
CA LEU A 241 14.14 8.25 21.99
C LEU A 241 15.33 7.27 21.92
N GLN A 242 16.08 7.31 20.83
CA GLN A 242 17.20 6.40 20.58
C GLN A 242 18.52 6.82 21.23
N ASN A 243 18.59 8.02 21.80
CA ASN A 243 19.78 8.55 22.46
C ASN A 243 19.47 9.05 23.89
N PRO A 244 19.04 8.16 24.80
CA PRO A 244 18.83 8.53 26.20
C PRO A 244 20.15 8.99 26.84
N SER A 245 20.05 9.87 27.84
CA SER A 245 21.22 10.37 28.58
C SER A 245 21.94 9.25 29.35
N ASP A 246 21.16 8.31 29.89
CA ASP A 246 21.63 7.13 30.60
C ASP A 246 21.04 5.86 29.98
N CYS A 247 21.85 5.17 29.18
CA CYS A 247 21.45 3.89 28.59
C CYS A 247 21.11 2.88 29.68
N LYS A 248 21.92 2.74 30.73
CA LYS A 248 21.73 1.70 31.75
C LYS A 248 20.33 1.73 32.36
N ASN A 249 19.73 2.90 32.54
CA ASN A 249 18.39 3.06 33.13
C ASN A 249 17.24 3.22 32.13
N ALA A 250 17.53 3.33 30.83
CA ALA A 250 16.50 3.40 29.81
C ALA A 250 15.66 2.12 29.73
N LYS A 251 14.38 2.26 29.35
CA LYS A 251 13.55 1.12 28.98
C LYS A 251 13.94 0.68 27.57
N ILE A 252 14.20 -0.62 27.40
CA ILE A 252 14.69 -1.19 26.16
C ILE A 252 13.64 -2.09 25.54
N LEU A 253 13.54 -2.01 24.22
CA LEU A 253 12.85 -2.99 23.39
C LEU A 253 13.90 -3.66 22.49
N VAL A 254 14.04 -4.97 22.67
CA VAL A 254 14.91 -5.83 21.87
C VAL A 254 14.16 -6.30 20.63
N CYS A 255 14.81 -6.18 19.47
CA CYS A 255 14.31 -6.68 18.19
C CYS A 255 15.34 -7.59 17.52
N GLU A 256 14.90 -8.76 17.06
CA GLU A 256 15.75 -9.72 16.34
C GLU A 256 15.73 -9.42 14.83
N LEU A 257 16.89 -9.08 14.26
CA LEU A 257 16.97 -8.66 12.87
C LEU A 257 16.69 -9.80 11.85
N ASN A 258 17.07 -11.04 12.18
CA ASN A 258 17.07 -12.16 11.25
C ASN A 258 15.71 -12.88 11.14
N LYS A 259 14.64 -12.14 10.82
CA LYS A 259 13.40 -12.78 10.37
C LYS A 259 13.68 -13.61 9.11
N GLY A 260 13.09 -14.80 9.02
CA GLY A 260 13.26 -15.74 7.90
C GLY A 260 12.61 -15.28 6.58
N CYS A 261 13.00 -14.12 6.05
CA CYS A 261 12.47 -13.52 4.82
C CYS A 261 13.44 -12.50 4.21
N GLY A 262 13.21 -12.05 2.97
CA GLY A 262 14.10 -11.16 2.22
C GLY A 262 14.43 -9.81 2.90
N PHE A 263 15.41 -9.06 2.35
CA PHE A 263 15.88 -7.77 2.90
C PHE A 263 14.73 -6.80 3.19
N GLY A 264 13.84 -6.58 2.22
CA GLY A 264 12.69 -5.67 2.39
C GLY A 264 11.77 -6.08 3.56
N CYS A 265 11.50 -7.38 3.72
CA CYS A 265 10.72 -7.90 4.83
C CYS A 265 11.45 -7.74 6.18
N GLN A 266 12.77 -7.93 6.23
CA GLN A 266 13.55 -7.68 7.45
C GLN A 266 13.58 -6.20 7.83
N ILE A 267 13.73 -5.29 6.86
CA ILE A 267 13.67 -3.84 7.12
C ILE A 267 12.27 -3.43 7.60
N HIS A 268 11.19 -3.99 7.01
CA HIS A 268 9.85 -3.79 7.54
C HIS A 268 9.68 -4.35 8.96
N HIS A 269 10.32 -5.47 9.29
CA HIS A 269 10.32 -6.01 10.65
C HIS A 269 10.99 -5.05 11.65
N VAL A 270 12.18 -4.54 11.35
CA VAL A 270 12.86 -3.54 12.22
C VAL A 270 12.05 -2.25 12.32
N THR A 271 11.41 -1.83 11.22
CA THR A 271 10.51 -0.67 11.19
C THR A 271 9.33 -0.86 12.14
N TYR A 272 8.69 -2.03 12.09
CA TYR A 272 7.65 -2.43 13.04
C TYR A 272 8.17 -2.37 14.48
N CYS A 273 9.35 -2.91 14.76
CA CYS A 273 9.96 -2.84 16.08
C CYS A 273 10.16 -1.40 16.56
N LEU A 274 10.63 -0.50 15.68
CA LEU A 274 10.84 0.91 16.02
C LEU A 274 9.51 1.64 16.27
N ILE A 275 8.45 1.32 15.52
CA ILE A 275 7.11 1.88 15.76
C ILE A 275 6.60 1.46 17.14
N VAL A 276 6.70 0.17 17.51
CA VAL A 276 6.27 -0.30 18.84
C VAL A 276 7.17 0.28 19.94
N ALA A 277 8.47 0.42 19.70
CA ALA A 277 9.40 1.05 20.64
C ALA A 277 9.01 2.52 20.90
N ALA A 278 8.72 3.28 19.84
CA ALA A 278 8.24 4.65 19.96
C ALA A 278 6.90 4.75 20.69
N ALA A 279 5.95 3.86 20.37
CA ALA A 279 4.63 3.82 21.02
C ALA A 279 4.71 3.44 22.52
N SER A 280 5.68 2.63 22.91
CA SER A 280 5.90 2.18 24.30
C SER A 280 6.93 3.02 25.06
N ASN A 281 7.46 4.08 24.46
CA ASN A 281 8.53 4.93 25.00
C ASN A 281 9.75 4.10 25.45
N ARG A 282 10.22 3.21 24.57
CA ARG A 282 11.39 2.35 24.76
C ARG A 282 12.43 2.66 23.68
N THR A 283 13.70 2.60 24.06
CA THR A 283 14.81 2.65 23.09
C THR A 283 14.92 1.28 22.41
N LEU A 284 14.89 1.27 21.08
CA LEU A 284 15.10 0.08 20.27
C LEU A 284 16.58 -0.31 20.28
N VAL A 285 16.86 -1.59 20.57
CA VAL A 285 18.19 -2.20 20.44
C VAL A 285 18.04 -3.46 19.59
N LEU A 286 18.91 -3.61 18.59
CA LEU A 286 18.96 -4.85 17.80
C LEU A 286 19.65 -5.94 18.60
N GLU A 287 19.20 -7.18 18.43
CA GLU A 287 19.87 -8.32 19.02
C GLU A 287 21.33 -8.40 18.56
N LYS A 288 22.25 -8.46 19.54
CA LYS A 288 23.71 -8.39 19.33
C LYS A 288 24.15 -7.21 18.45
N ASP A 289 23.48 -6.07 18.57
CA ASP A 289 23.71 -4.86 17.78
C ASP A 289 23.62 -5.09 16.26
N GLY A 290 22.87 -6.12 15.84
CA GLY A 290 22.72 -6.49 14.43
C GLY A 290 23.95 -7.14 13.82
N SER A 291 24.94 -7.55 14.61
CA SER A 291 26.17 -8.22 14.14
C SER A 291 25.91 -9.56 13.42
N SER A 292 24.82 -10.26 13.76
CA SER A 292 24.50 -11.56 13.19
C SER A 292 23.70 -11.50 11.89
N TRP A 293 23.61 -10.33 11.24
CA TRP A 293 22.73 -10.15 10.09
C TRP A 293 23.15 -11.02 8.89
N ARG A 294 22.24 -11.85 8.38
CA ARG A 294 22.55 -12.79 7.29
C ARG A 294 22.99 -12.15 5.97
N TYR A 295 22.73 -10.85 5.78
CA TYR A 295 23.09 -10.13 4.57
C TYR A 295 24.52 -9.56 4.60
N SER A 296 25.18 -9.53 5.76
CA SER A 296 26.55 -9.02 5.87
C SER A 296 27.25 -9.55 7.11
N GLU A 297 28.49 -10.00 6.96
CA GLU A 297 29.37 -10.38 8.08
C GLU A 297 29.66 -9.21 9.05
N ASN A 298 29.59 -7.97 8.55
CA ASN A 298 29.73 -6.75 9.34
C ASN A 298 28.40 -6.28 9.96
N GLY A 299 27.34 -7.08 9.83
CA GLY A 299 26.03 -6.82 10.41
C GLY A 299 25.35 -5.56 9.87
N TRP A 300 24.45 -4.99 10.67
CA TRP A 300 23.72 -3.76 10.36
C TRP A 300 24.64 -2.59 9.94
N ASN A 301 25.77 -2.45 10.64
CA ASN A 301 26.69 -1.32 10.45
C ASN A 301 27.46 -1.38 9.12
N ALA A 302 27.39 -2.50 8.40
CA ALA A 302 27.93 -2.63 7.05
C ALA A 302 27.32 -1.62 6.07
N ALA A 303 26.04 -1.29 6.25
CA ALA A 303 25.31 -0.40 5.34
C ALA A 303 24.77 0.86 6.03
N PHE A 304 24.34 0.74 7.28
CA PHE A 304 23.59 1.79 7.97
C PHE A 304 24.32 2.27 9.23
N LEU A 305 24.02 3.49 9.64
CA LEU A 305 24.44 3.99 10.94
C LEU A 305 23.76 3.20 12.07
N PRO A 306 24.38 3.10 13.26
CA PRO A 306 23.72 2.57 14.44
C PRO A 306 22.36 3.24 14.68
N ILE A 307 21.38 2.45 15.12
CA ILE A 307 20.01 2.96 15.35
C ILE A 307 20.01 4.03 16.45
N GLY A 308 20.84 3.85 17.48
CA GLY A 308 20.95 4.75 18.62
C GLY A 308 22.28 4.59 19.36
N LYS A 309 22.39 5.23 20.53
CA LYS A 309 23.61 5.23 21.36
C LYS A 309 23.81 3.96 22.18
N CYS A 310 22.73 3.32 22.62
CA CYS A 310 22.81 2.19 23.54
C CYS A 310 23.14 0.88 22.82
N SER A 311 23.99 0.06 23.42
CA SER A 311 24.44 -1.22 22.86
C SER A 311 23.82 -2.43 23.57
N TRP A 312 23.72 -3.56 22.87
CA TRP A 312 23.24 -4.82 23.41
C TRP A 312 23.99 -5.25 24.68
N ALA A 313 25.31 -5.21 24.62
CA ALA A 313 26.19 -5.70 25.69
C ALA A 313 26.09 -4.89 26.98
N GLU A 314 25.70 -3.61 26.92
CA GLU A 314 25.49 -2.76 28.10
C GLU A 314 24.27 -3.17 28.94
N HIS A 315 23.32 -3.87 28.31
CA HIS A 315 22.02 -4.16 28.90
C HIS A 315 21.80 -5.62 29.24
N ILE A 316 22.39 -6.52 28.45
CA ILE A 316 22.08 -7.94 28.51
C ILE A 316 23.34 -8.68 28.90
N THR A 317 23.43 -8.99 30.18
CA THR A 317 24.46 -9.88 30.74
C THR A 317 24.09 -11.34 30.46
N ASN A 318 25.10 -12.21 30.39
CA ASN A 318 24.89 -13.65 30.31
C ASN A 318 23.95 -14.10 31.45
N ASN A 319 22.86 -14.80 31.11
CA ASN A 319 21.78 -15.28 32.00
C ASN A 319 20.61 -14.33 32.31
N LEU A 320 20.51 -13.15 31.69
CA LEU A 320 19.32 -12.32 31.84
C LEU A 320 18.12 -12.94 31.09
N HIS A 321 17.06 -13.30 31.81
CA HIS A 321 15.78 -13.66 31.19
C HIS A 321 15.10 -12.39 30.68
N ILE A 322 14.77 -12.36 29.38
CA ILE A 322 14.10 -11.23 28.74
C ILE A 322 12.64 -11.60 28.50
N GLU A 323 11.73 -10.87 29.14
CA GLU A 323 10.30 -11.09 28.97
C GLU A 323 9.83 -10.75 27.54
N PRO A 324 8.89 -11.51 26.97
CA PRO A 324 8.25 -11.12 25.72
C PRO A 324 7.40 -9.85 25.92
N PHE A 325 7.32 -9.05 24.87
CA PHE A 325 6.43 -7.89 24.85
C PHE A 325 4.97 -8.35 24.90
N ASN A 326 4.20 -7.82 25.86
CA ASN A 326 2.80 -8.18 26.08
C ASN A 326 1.82 -7.00 26.03
N GLY A 327 2.33 -5.78 25.77
CA GLY A 327 1.49 -4.59 25.61
C GLY A 327 2.21 -3.29 25.96
N LEU A 328 1.60 -2.16 25.59
CA LEU A 328 2.19 -0.83 25.83
C LEU A 328 2.29 -0.47 27.32
N SER A 329 1.40 -1.00 28.15
CA SER A 329 1.39 -0.75 29.59
C SER A 329 2.42 -1.57 30.36
N GLN A 330 3.18 -2.45 29.68
CA GLN A 330 4.20 -3.28 30.32
C GLN A 330 5.27 -2.41 30.98
N THR A 331 5.53 -2.64 32.26
CA THR A 331 6.46 -1.84 33.07
C THR A 331 7.88 -2.39 33.06
N THR A 332 8.06 -3.68 32.73
CA THR A 332 9.35 -4.39 32.65
C THR A 332 10.36 -3.58 31.85
N LYS A 333 11.58 -3.41 32.37
CA LYS A 333 12.57 -2.50 31.77
C LYS A 333 13.05 -2.96 30.39
N ILE A 334 13.35 -4.24 30.23
CA ILE A 334 13.85 -4.83 28.99
C ILE A 334 12.83 -5.85 28.52
N VAL A 335 12.36 -5.72 27.30
CA VAL A 335 11.37 -6.62 26.69
C VAL A 335 11.83 -7.04 25.30
N ARG A 336 11.49 -8.26 24.88
CA ARG A 336 11.74 -8.77 23.53
C ARG A 336 10.46 -8.70 22.72
N LEU A 337 10.49 -7.98 21.61
CA LEU A 337 9.36 -7.94 20.68
C LEU A 337 9.52 -9.06 19.65
N PRO A 338 8.57 -10.02 19.60
CA PRO A 338 8.63 -11.06 18.59
C PRO A 338 8.18 -10.52 17.22
N ILE A 339 8.31 -11.37 16.18
CA ILE A 339 7.76 -11.08 14.85
C ILE A 339 6.26 -10.84 14.94
N VAL A 340 5.75 -9.96 14.09
CA VAL A 340 4.33 -9.54 14.09
C VAL A 340 3.36 -10.71 13.89
N ASP A 341 3.82 -11.78 13.23
CA ASP A 341 3.07 -12.98 12.89
C ASP A 341 2.67 -13.80 14.12
N VAL A 342 3.46 -13.73 15.20
CA VAL A 342 3.23 -14.50 16.43
C VAL A 342 2.70 -13.64 17.58
N LEU A 343 2.41 -12.36 17.34
CA LEU A 343 1.76 -11.52 18.33
C LEU A 343 0.31 -11.98 18.57
N THR A 344 0.03 -12.45 19.77
CA THR A 344 -1.32 -12.84 20.20
C THR A 344 -2.29 -11.66 20.25
N THR A 345 -1.79 -10.48 20.64
CA THR A 345 -2.55 -9.24 20.62
C THR A 345 -1.75 -8.16 19.91
N LYS A 346 -2.27 -7.68 18.77
CA LYS A 346 -1.63 -6.63 17.98
C LYS A 346 -1.96 -5.26 18.59
N PRO A 347 -0.95 -4.42 18.93
CA PRO A 347 -1.21 -3.09 19.44
C PRO A 347 -1.91 -2.23 18.39
N LYS A 348 -2.82 -1.34 18.83
CA LYS A 348 -3.58 -0.44 17.93
C LYS A 348 -2.71 0.55 17.16
N GLN A 349 -1.46 0.71 17.59
CA GLN A 349 -0.46 1.63 17.05
C GLN A 349 0.29 1.06 15.84
N LEU A 350 -0.01 -0.18 15.43
CA LEU A 350 0.54 -0.72 14.20
C LEU A 350 -0.07 -0.04 12.96
N PRO A 351 0.70 0.10 11.87
CA PRO A 351 0.15 0.52 10.59
C PRO A 351 -1.10 -0.29 10.21
N LEU A 352 -2.10 0.31 9.57
CA LEU A 352 -2.09 1.62 8.92
C LEU A 352 -2.38 2.83 9.84
N ALA A 353 -2.42 2.64 11.16
CA ALA A 353 -2.59 3.76 12.10
C ALA A 353 -1.36 4.70 12.08
N PHE A 354 -1.61 6.00 12.34
CA PHE A 354 -0.61 7.02 12.56
C PHE A 354 -1.07 7.99 13.67
N PRO A 355 -0.17 8.77 14.29
CA PRO A 355 -0.50 9.61 15.44
C PRO A 355 -1.57 10.67 15.13
N SER A 356 -2.59 10.75 15.99
CA SER A 356 -3.68 11.75 15.88
C SER A 356 -3.17 13.19 15.88
N GLN A 357 -2.06 13.47 16.57
CA GLN A 357 -1.41 14.80 16.58
C GLN A 357 -0.99 15.31 15.19
N PHE A 358 -0.91 14.44 14.18
CA PHE A 358 -0.57 14.79 12.80
C PHE A 358 -1.73 14.53 11.83
N SER A 359 -2.90 14.08 12.28
CA SER A 359 -3.93 13.57 11.37
C SER A 359 -4.44 14.60 10.39
N ASP A 360 -4.85 15.75 10.89
CA ASP A 360 -5.49 16.77 10.06
C ASP A 360 -4.50 17.33 9.04
N LEU A 361 -3.24 17.52 9.46
CA LEU A 361 -2.18 17.97 8.57
C LEU A 361 -1.82 16.90 7.53
N LEU A 362 -1.67 15.64 7.90
CA LEU A 362 -1.31 14.60 6.94
C LEU A 362 -2.44 14.31 5.95
N LEU A 363 -3.69 14.28 6.41
CA LEU A 363 -4.87 14.12 5.54
C LEU A 363 -5.01 15.28 4.56
N MET A 364 -4.64 16.49 4.97
CA MET A 364 -4.64 17.67 4.11
C MET A 364 -3.46 17.68 3.11
N HIS A 365 -2.30 17.16 3.51
CA HIS A 365 -1.05 17.39 2.76
C HIS A 365 -0.45 16.16 2.10
N HIS A 366 -0.96 14.95 2.35
CA HIS A 366 -0.42 13.73 1.77
C HIS A 366 -1.53 12.77 1.32
N SER A 367 -1.40 12.20 0.13
CA SER A 367 -2.38 11.26 -0.44
C SER A 367 -2.45 9.91 0.27
N SER A 368 -1.39 9.55 1.00
CA SER A 368 -1.34 8.33 1.84
C SER A 368 -0.64 8.61 3.19
N PRO A 369 -1.35 9.15 4.18
CA PRO A 369 -0.79 9.43 5.50
C PRO A 369 -0.07 8.24 6.17
N PRO A 370 -0.59 6.99 6.10
CA PRO A 370 0.11 5.84 6.68
C PRO A 370 1.48 5.58 6.03
N ALA A 371 1.56 5.69 4.70
CA ALA A 371 2.82 5.49 3.98
C ALA A 371 3.85 6.58 4.32
N PHE A 372 3.41 7.84 4.42
CA PHE A 372 4.27 8.93 4.87
C PHE A 372 4.82 8.66 6.28
N PHE A 373 3.95 8.26 7.20
CA PHE A 373 4.32 7.97 8.59
C PHE A 373 5.35 6.84 8.68
N VAL A 374 5.09 5.68 8.06
CA VAL A 374 6.03 4.55 8.02
C VAL A 374 7.34 4.94 7.32
N GLY A 375 7.25 5.74 6.27
CA GLY A 375 8.41 6.27 5.53
C GLY A 375 9.38 7.05 6.41
N GLN A 376 8.91 7.75 7.46
CA GLN A 376 9.80 8.45 8.39
C GLN A 376 10.63 7.49 9.26
N PHE A 377 10.05 6.36 9.68
CA PHE A 377 10.77 5.33 10.43
C PHE A 377 11.81 4.64 9.55
N LEU A 378 11.45 4.32 8.30
CA LEU A 378 12.38 3.79 7.30
C LEU A 378 13.54 4.76 7.05
N ASN A 379 13.25 6.05 6.86
CA ASN A 379 14.26 7.08 6.67
C ASN A 379 15.22 7.18 7.87
N PHE A 380 14.69 7.06 9.10
CA PHE A 380 15.52 7.06 10.31
C PHE A 380 16.41 5.82 10.41
N LEU A 381 15.89 4.63 10.08
CA LEU A 381 16.63 3.37 10.15
C LEU A 381 17.70 3.29 9.07
N MET A 382 17.33 3.59 7.82
CA MET A 382 18.20 3.44 6.66
C MET A 382 19.14 4.64 6.44
N ARG A 383 19.57 5.30 7.52
CA ARG A 383 20.63 6.30 7.41
C ARG A 383 21.91 5.61 6.97
N GLU A 384 22.33 5.88 5.76
CA GLU A 384 23.55 5.36 5.16
C GLU A 384 24.79 5.74 5.98
N ASN A 385 25.73 4.79 6.09
CA ASN A 385 27.07 5.09 6.55
C ASN A 385 27.90 5.77 5.44
N GLU A 386 29.11 6.23 5.75
CA GLU A 386 29.95 6.94 4.79
C GLU A 386 30.36 6.08 3.59
N GLU A 387 30.50 4.76 3.77
CA GLU A 387 30.85 3.84 2.69
C GLU A 387 29.71 3.73 1.66
N VAL A 388 28.49 3.45 2.12
CA VAL A 388 27.30 3.38 1.26
C VAL A 388 27.02 4.73 0.63
N LYS A 389 27.11 5.83 1.38
CA LYS A 389 26.92 7.18 0.84
C LYS A 389 27.88 7.47 -0.31
N LYS A 390 29.17 7.13 -0.15
CA LYS A 390 30.17 7.27 -1.22
C LYS A 390 29.83 6.40 -2.43
N PHE A 391 29.43 5.15 -2.20
CA PHE A 391 29.01 4.25 -3.27
C PHE A 391 27.80 4.80 -4.05
N VAL A 392 26.77 5.28 -3.36
CA VAL A 392 25.57 5.86 -3.97
C VAL A 392 25.91 7.10 -4.79
N LEU A 393 26.77 7.99 -4.28
CA LEU A 393 27.24 9.18 -5.00
C LEU A 393 28.00 8.80 -6.28
N GLN A 394 28.91 7.83 -6.20
CA GLN A 394 29.64 7.33 -7.38
C GLN A 394 28.71 6.66 -8.40
N ALA A 395 27.72 5.90 -7.94
CA ALA A 395 26.72 5.29 -8.83
C ALA A 395 25.86 6.36 -9.52
N LYS A 396 25.49 7.41 -8.79
CA LYS A 396 24.74 8.56 -9.33
C LYS A 396 25.49 9.30 -10.43
N GLU A 397 26.82 9.41 -10.34
CA GLU A 397 27.64 10.03 -11.39
C GLU A 397 27.72 9.16 -12.65
N LYS A 398 27.73 7.84 -12.51
CA LYS A 398 27.83 6.88 -13.62
C LYS A 398 26.52 6.73 -14.38
N ILE A 399 25.38 6.90 -13.71
CA ILE A 399 24.06 6.79 -14.33
C ILE A 399 23.64 8.18 -14.80
N PRO A 400 23.35 8.37 -16.10
CA PRO A 400 23.03 9.68 -16.64
C PRO A 400 21.57 10.07 -16.35
N PHE A 401 21.21 10.18 -15.06
CA PHE A 401 19.87 10.56 -14.61
C PHE A 401 19.42 11.92 -15.16
N HIS A 402 20.36 12.78 -15.56
CA HIS A 402 20.09 14.09 -16.17
C HIS A 402 19.69 14.03 -17.64
N LEU A 403 19.94 12.92 -18.36
CA LEU A 403 19.58 12.79 -19.78
C LEU A 403 18.08 12.48 -19.98
N GLY A 404 17.35 12.13 -18.91
CA GLY A 404 15.91 11.86 -18.95
C GLY A 404 15.11 12.92 -18.19
N ASN A 405 14.22 13.63 -18.88
CA ASN A 405 13.26 14.56 -18.25
C ASN A 405 12.17 13.82 -17.44
N LEU A 406 12.00 12.51 -17.66
CA LEU A 406 11.09 11.62 -16.95
C LEU A 406 11.83 10.30 -16.67
N LEU A 407 12.03 9.98 -15.40
CA LEU A 407 12.57 8.69 -14.96
C LEU A 407 11.42 7.85 -14.39
N VAL A 408 11.03 6.80 -15.08
CA VAL A 408 10.09 5.80 -14.57
C VAL A 408 10.87 4.59 -14.08
N PHE A 409 10.72 4.24 -12.81
CA PHE A 409 11.37 3.08 -12.21
C PHE A 409 10.45 1.86 -12.27
N ASN A 410 10.85 0.85 -13.03
CA ASN A 410 10.19 -0.46 -13.03
C ASN A 410 11.03 -1.45 -12.22
N PHE A 411 10.43 -2.00 -11.17
CA PHE A 411 11.01 -3.11 -10.41
C PHE A 411 10.40 -4.43 -10.91
N LEU A 412 11.23 -5.26 -11.54
CA LEU A 412 10.84 -6.61 -11.98
C LEU A 412 11.36 -7.63 -10.96
N PHE A 413 10.45 -8.25 -10.21
CA PHE A 413 10.77 -9.37 -9.31
C PHE A 413 10.59 -10.69 -10.09
N ASN A 414 11.68 -11.42 -10.37
CA ASN A 414 11.63 -12.52 -11.34
C ASN A 414 12.02 -13.91 -10.82
N TRP A 415 12.83 -14.08 -9.76
CA TRP A 415 13.45 -15.39 -9.54
C TRP A 415 12.87 -16.20 -8.36
N ASP A 416 12.55 -15.60 -7.21
CA ASP A 416 12.03 -16.34 -6.04
C ASP A 416 10.60 -15.95 -5.61
N LEU A 417 10.10 -14.77 -6.01
CA LEU A 417 8.74 -14.29 -5.68
C LEU A 417 7.65 -14.92 -6.58
N LEU A 418 8.06 -15.65 -7.61
CA LEU A 418 7.28 -16.10 -8.75
C LEU A 418 6.27 -17.23 -8.41
N ILE A 419 6.50 -17.94 -7.30
CA ILE A 419 5.78 -19.18 -6.99
C ILE A 419 4.77 -18.99 -5.83
N ILE A 420 4.87 -17.93 -5.03
CA ILE A 420 4.15 -17.85 -3.73
C ILE A 420 3.41 -16.52 -3.49
N GLU A 421 3.92 -15.36 -3.91
CA GLU A 421 3.40 -14.06 -3.42
C GLU A 421 2.98 -13.06 -4.51
N THR A 422 3.38 -13.25 -5.77
CA THR A 422 3.08 -12.29 -6.86
C THR A 422 2.85 -12.97 -8.20
N PHE A 423 2.05 -12.34 -9.06
CA PHE A 423 1.84 -12.78 -10.44
C PHE A 423 2.95 -12.28 -11.37
N LEU A 424 3.35 -13.13 -12.32
CA LEU A 424 4.33 -12.83 -13.35
C LEU A 424 3.76 -11.76 -14.30
N HIS A 425 4.36 -10.58 -14.28
CA HIS A 425 4.01 -9.51 -15.22
C HIS A 425 5.07 -9.46 -16.32
N SER A 426 4.64 -9.62 -17.57
CA SER A 426 5.51 -9.43 -18.74
C SER A 426 6.09 -8.01 -18.76
N TYR A 427 7.32 -7.85 -19.22
CA TYR A 427 7.94 -6.54 -19.49
C TYR A 427 7.00 -5.61 -20.28
N PHE A 428 6.24 -6.17 -21.23
CA PHE A 428 5.26 -5.44 -22.03
C PHE A 428 4.14 -4.81 -21.21
N ASN A 429 3.72 -5.41 -20.09
CA ASN A 429 2.67 -4.84 -19.24
C ASN A 429 3.15 -3.57 -18.53
N TYR A 430 4.44 -3.48 -18.20
CA TYR A 430 5.01 -2.29 -17.57
C TYR A 430 5.28 -1.17 -18.58
N VAL A 431 5.72 -1.52 -19.79
CA VAL A 431 5.91 -0.55 -20.89
C VAL A 431 4.57 0.07 -21.32
N TRP A 432 3.47 -0.67 -21.22
CA TRP A 432 2.12 -0.16 -21.45
C TRP A 432 1.65 0.93 -20.46
N TYR A 433 2.21 0.99 -19.24
CA TYR A 433 1.91 2.09 -18.31
C TYR A 433 2.80 3.33 -18.56
N ILE A 434 3.81 3.21 -19.43
CA ILE A 434 4.79 4.27 -19.73
C ILE A 434 4.42 5.02 -21.03
N HIS A 435 3.60 4.42 -21.90
CA HIS A 435 3.07 4.98 -23.15
C HIS A 435 1.55 5.17 -23.08
#